data_AF-A0A0J6SIB0-F1
#
_entry.id   AF-A0A0J6SIB0-F1
#
_cell.length_a   1.000
_cell.length_b   1.000
_cell.length_c   1.000
_cell.angle_alpha   90.00
_cell.angle_beta   90.00
_cell.angle_gamma   90.00
#
_symmetry.space_group_name_H-M   'P 1'
#
loop_
_entity.id
_entity.type
_entity.pdbx_description
1 polymer ?
#
loop_
_entity_poly.entity_id
_entity_poly.type
_entity_poly.pdbx_seq_one_letter_code
_entity_poly.pdbx_strand_id
1 'polypeptide(L)' 'MLVTREYMLEKPSGPSKPKLFLDQVVVPGLANAAGAVEAGIERLVIVARRNPALAVGVVAGLGLALTLARSPRRPS' A
#
# COMPACT_ATOMS: atom_id res chain seq x y z
N MET A 1 13.18 -38.04 15.73
CA MET A 1 11.77 -37.79 15.37
C MET A 1 11.52 -38.52 14.06
N LEU A 2 10.98 -39.73 14.14
CA LEU A 2 10.63 -40.52 12.95
C LEU A 2 9.30 -39.97 12.44
N VAL A 3 9.28 -39.47 11.20
CA VAL A 3 8.07 -38.94 10.60
C VAL A 3 7.21 -40.16 10.20
N THR A 4 6.20 -40.49 11.01
CA THR A 4 5.41 -41.73 10.90
C THR A 4 4.25 -41.57 9.92
N ARG A 5 3.93 -42.56 9.07
CA ARG A 5 3.01 -42.47 7.91
C ARG A 5 1.68 -41.72 8.17
N GLU A 6 1.22 -41.70 9.40
CA GLU A 6 0.05 -40.94 9.86
C GLU A 6 0.21 -39.42 9.62
N TYR A 7 1.44 -38.89 9.68
CA TYR A 7 1.79 -37.50 9.34
C TYR A 7 1.41 -37.12 7.91
N MET A 8 1.41 -38.08 6.97
CA MET A 8 1.06 -37.85 5.56
C MET A 8 -0.46 -37.88 5.34
N LEU A 9 -1.22 -38.38 6.31
CA LEU A 9 -2.67 -38.50 6.24
C LEU A 9 -3.38 -37.40 7.05
N GLU A 10 -2.67 -36.74 7.96
CA GLU A 10 -3.17 -35.62 8.72
C GLU A 10 -3.16 -34.36 7.86
N LYS A 11 -4.35 -33.93 7.43
CA LYS A 11 -4.50 -32.66 6.74
C LYS A 11 -4.13 -31.55 7.73
N PRO A 12 -3.22 -30.62 7.38
CA PRO A 12 -2.91 -29.50 8.25
C PRO A 12 -4.20 -28.73 8.53
N SER A 13 -4.34 -28.29 9.79
CA SER A 13 -5.45 -27.44 10.19
C SER A 13 -5.54 -26.25 9.23
N GLY A 14 -6.78 -25.91 8.84
CA GLY A 14 -7.03 -24.79 7.93
C GLY A 14 -6.42 -23.49 8.45
N PRO A 15 -6.17 -22.50 7.57
CA PRO A 15 -5.57 -21.24 7.98
C PRO A 15 -6.39 -20.60 9.10
N SER A 16 -5.69 -20.06 10.10
CA SER A 16 -6.34 -19.37 11.21
C SER A 16 -7.15 -18.18 10.69
N LYS A 17 -8.27 -17.84 11.37
CA LYS A 17 -9.12 -16.68 11.03
C LYS A 17 -8.33 -15.38 10.77
N PRO A 18 -7.33 -14.99 11.59
CA PRO A 18 -6.56 -13.79 11.31
C PRO A 18 -5.73 -13.90 10.03
N LYS A 19 -5.17 -15.07 9.71
CA LYS A 19 -4.43 -15.28 8.45
C LYS A 19 -5.35 -15.15 7.23
N LEU A 20 -6.55 -15.73 7.29
CA LEU A 20 -7.55 -15.59 6.24
C LEU A 20 -7.94 -14.12 5.99
N PHE A 21 -8.12 -13.34 7.06
CA PHE A 21 -8.44 -11.91 6.94
C PHE A 21 -7.31 -11.12 6.28
N LEU A 22 -6.06 -11.39 6.66
CA LEU A 22 -4.90 -10.75 6.03
C LEU A 22 -4.83 -11.09 4.53
N ASP A 23 -4.93 -12.36 4.19
CA ASP A 23 -4.75 -12.85 2.82
C ASP A 23 -5.89 -12.39 1.89
N GLN A 24 -7.12 -12.24 2.41
CA GLN A 24 -8.29 -11.93 1.58
C GLN A 24 -8.68 -10.45 1.56
N VAL A 25 -8.35 -9.70 2.60
CA VAL A 25 -8.80 -8.31 2.74
C VAL A 25 -7.62 -7.34 2.73
N VAL A 26 -6.66 -7.55 3.62
CA VAL A 26 -5.58 -6.59 3.83
C VAL A 26 -4.61 -6.59 2.66
N VAL A 27 -4.11 -7.77 2.27
CA VAL A 27 -3.13 -7.89 1.18
C VAL A 27 -3.71 -7.38 -0.14
N PRO A 28 -4.91 -7.80 -0.58
CA PRO A 28 -5.48 -7.29 -1.83
C PRO A 28 -5.81 -5.79 -1.76
N GLY A 29 -6.30 -5.30 -0.61
CA GLY A 29 -6.59 -3.89 -0.42
C GLY A 29 -5.34 -3.01 -0.57
N LEU A 30 -4.24 -3.41 0.05
CA LEU A 30 -2.96 -2.69 -0.06
C LEU A 30 -2.38 -2.77 -1.48
N ALA A 31 -2.45 -3.94 -2.13
CA ALA A 31 -1.96 -4.11 -3.50
C ALA A 31 -2.74 -3.22 -4.48
N ASN A 32 -4.07 -3.18 -4.37
CA ASN A 32 -4.90 -2.32 -5.20
C ASN A 32 -4.64 -0.84 -4.96
N ALA A 33 -4.44 -0.44 -3.69
CA ALA A 33 -4.10 0.93 -3.34
C ALA A 33 -2.74 1.34 -3.94
N ALA A 34 -1.73 0.48 -3.85
CA ALA A 34 -0.42 0.73 -4.46
C ALA A 34 -0.53 0.88 -5.98
N GLY A 35 -1.23 -0.03 -6.67
CA GLY A 35 -1.44 0.05 -8.12
C GLY A 35 -2.20 1.32 -8.55
N ALA A 36 -3.19 1.75 -7.75
CA ALA A 36 -3.91 3.00 -8.02
C ALA A 36 -3.00 4.24 -7.88
N VAL A 37 -2.10 4.24 -6.90
CA VAL A 37 -1.09 5.31 -6.73
C VAL A 37 -0.14 5.35 -7.93
N GLU A 38 0.38 4.21 -8.36
CA GLU A 38 1.26 4.11 -9.53
C GLU A 38 0.59 4.65 -10.80
N ALA A 39 -0.64 4.19 -11.08
CA ALA A 39 -1.41 4.68 -12.23
C ALA A 39 -1.72 6.19 -12.14
N GLY A 40 -1.95 6.71 -10.94
CA GLY A 40 -2.14 8.13 -10.68
C GLY A 40 -0.87 8.94 -10.99
N ILE A 41 0.30 8.46 -10.54
CA ILE A 41 1.59 9.09 -10.80
C ILE A 41 1.89 9.08 -12.30
N GLU A 42 1.68 7.96 -13.00
CA GLU A 42 1.90 7.87 -14.44
C GLU A 42 1.06 8.90 -15.21
N ARG A 43 -0.24 9.00 -14.88
CA ARG A 43 -1.13 10.01 -15.47
C ARG A 43 -0.68 11.43 -15.17
N LEU A 44 -0.25 11.70 -13.92
CA LEU A 44 0.27 13.00 -13.54
C LEU A 44 1.52 13.36 -14.33
N VAL A 45 2.44 12.42 -14.57
CA VAL A 45 3.65 12.65 -15.38
C VAL A 45 3.28 12.96 -16.83
N ILE A 46 2.33 12.23 -17.42
CA ILE A 46 1.86 12.47 -18.79
C ILE A 46 1.25 13.88 -18.90
N VAL A 47 0.39 14.26 -17.96
CA VAL A 47 -0.25 15.58 -17.93
C VAL A 47 0.77 16.70 -17.66
N ALA A 48 1.71 16.47 -16.75
CA ALA A 48 2.80 17.39 -16.43
C ALA A 48 3.73 17.64 -17.63
N ARG A 49 4.03 16.62 -18.46
CA ARG A 49 4.79 16.80 -19.70
C ARG A 49 4.09 17.73 -20.69
N ARG A 50 2.75 17.68 -20.75
CA ARG A 50 1.94 18.53 -21.63
C ARG A 50 1.78 19.95 -21.07
N ASN A 51 1.78 20.10 -19.75
CA ASN A 51 1.68 21.40 -19.08
C ASN A 51 2.65 21.47 -17.89
N PRO A 52 3.86 22.03 -18.07
CA PRO A 52 4.92 22.02 -17.06
C PRO A 52 4.55 22.81 -15.78
N ALA A 53 3.60 23.75 -15.86
CA ALA A 53 3.11 24.46 -14.69
C ALA A 53 2.41 23.52 -13.68
N LEU A 54 1.76 22.45 -14.16
CA LEU A 54 1.16 21.44 -13.30
C LEU A 54 2.21 20.62 -12.55
N ALA A 55 3.37 20.36 -13.17
CA ALA A 55 4.49 19.67 -12.51
C ALA A 55 4.97 20.47 -11.30
N VAL A 56 5.15 21.78 -11.47
CA VAL A 56 5.56 22.70 -10.41
C VAL A 56 4.52 22.76 -9.30
N GLY A 57 3.23 22.83 -9.66
CA GLY A 57 2.13 22.80 -8.69
C GLY A 57 2.07 21.51 -7.87
N VAL A 58 2.28 20.36 -8.50
CA VAL A 58 2.31 19.05 -7.82
C VAL A 58 3.50 18.95 -6.88
N VAL A 59 4.71 19.35 -7.32
CA VAL A 59 5.92 19.33 -6.49
C VAL A 59 5.80 20.30 -5.31
N ALA A 60 5.32 21.52 -5.55
CA ALA A 60 5.09 22.51 -4.51
C ALA A 60 4.01 22.06 -3.50
N GLY A 61 2.91 21.49 -4.00
CA GLY A 61 1.84 20.94 -3.17
C GLY A 61 2.30 19.76 -2.30
N LEU A 62 3.09 18.83 -2.86
CA LEU A 62 3.70 17.74 -2.10
C LEU A 62 4.68 18.26 -1.04
N GLY A 63 5.53 19.22 -1.39
CA GLY A 63 6.45 19.86 -0.44
C GLY A 63 5.70 20.55 0.71
N LEU A 64 4.61 21.27 0.41
CA LEU A 64 3.77 21.91 1.41
C LEU A 64 3.06 20.86 2.30
N ALA A 65 2.49 19.82 1.71
CA ALA A 65 1.82 18.76 2.46
C ALA A 65 2.78 18.05 3.41
N LEU A 66 4.02 17.75 2.96
CA LEU A 66 5.04 17.10 3.78
C LEU A 66 5.53 18.00 4.91
N THR A 67 5.69 19.30 4.67
CA THR A 67 6.11 20.27 5.70
C THR A 67 5.02 20.50 6.75
N LEU A 68 3.74 20.54 6.33
CA LEU A 68 2.60 20.61 7.24
C LEU A 68 2.42 19.33 8.05
N ALA A 69 2.60 18.15 7.43
CA ALA A 69 2.52 16.87 8.13
C ALA A 69 3.65 16.69 9.17
N ARG A 70 4.83 17.31 8.92
CA ARG A 70 5.96 17.31 9.86
C ARG A 70 5.88 18.36 10.95
N SER A 71 5.04 19.39 10.81
CA SER A 71 4.91 20.42 11.84
C SER A 71 4.16 19.84 13.04
N PRO A 72 4.80 19.66 14.21
CA PRO A 72 4.10 19.26 15.41
C PRO A 72 3.10 20.38 15.72
N ARG A 73 1.80 20.06 15.72
CA ARG A 73 0.79 20.95 16.28
C ARG A 73 1.20 21.23 17.72
N ARG A 74 1.72 22.43 18.00
CA ARG A 74 1.93 22.89 19.37
C ARG A 74 0.56 22.92 20.04
N PRO A 75 0.31 22.14 21.11
CA PRO A 75 -0.88 22.31 21.91
C PRO A 75 -0.72 23.64 22.67
N SER A 76 -1.63 24.58 22.41
CA SER A 76 -1.86 25.79 23.22
C SER A 76 -2.76 25.49 24.39
#